data_AF-A0A969SYY7-F1
#
_entry.id   AF-A0A969SYY7-F1
#
_cell.length_a   1.000
_cell.length_b   1.000
_cell.length_c   1.000
_cell.angle_alpha   90.00
_cell.angle_beta   90.00
_cell.angle_gamma   90.00
#
_symmetry.space_group_name_H-M   'P 1'
#
loop_
_entity.id
_entity.type
_entity.pdbx_description
1 polymer ?
#
loop_
_entity_poly.entity_id
_entity_poly.type
_entity_poly.pdbx_seq_one_letter_code
_entity_poly.pdbx_strand_id
1 'polypeptide(L)' 'MLDYDVVIIGGSLTGRYAALKAAQMQARVALVERSPGRSRLARF' A
#
# COMPACT_ATOMS: atom_id res chain seq x y z
N MET A 1 11.34 0.35 -18.39
CA MET A 1 12.15 -0.03 -17.21
C MET A 1 11.22 0.07 -16.00
N LEU A 2 11.25 -0.88 -15.07
CA LEU A 2 10.39 -0.82 -13.88
C LEU A 2 11.07 0.07 -12.83
N ASP A 3 10.34 1.05 -12.30
CA ASP A 3 10.86 1.98 -11.28
C ASP A 3 10.89 1.37 -9.87
N TYR A 4 10.27 0.21 -9.68
CA TYR A 4 10.11 -0.46 -8.40
C TYR A 4 10.69 -1.87 -8.42
N ASP A 5 11.29 -2.28 -7.30
CA ASP A 5 11.79 -3.63 -7.10
C ASP A 5 10.65 -4.58 -6.66
N VAL A 6 9.64 -4.05 -5.95
CA VAL A 6 8.49 -4.83 -5.46
C VAL A 6 7.23 -3.99 -5.36
N VAL A 7 6.10 -4.60 -5.73
CA VAL A 7 4.75 -4.04 -5.56
C VAL A 7 3.97 -4.89 -4.56
N ILE A 8 3.41 -4.24 -3.54
CA ILE A 8 2.61 -4.88 -2.50
C ILE A 8 1.17 -4.39 -2.61
N ILE A 9 0.22 -5.31 -2.66
CA ILE A 9 -1.20 -5.03 -2.82
C ILE A 9 -1.94 -5.37 -1.52
N GLY A 10 -2.64 -4.38 -0.96
CA GLY A 10 -3.45 -4.52 0.24
C GLY A 10 -2.92 -3.71 1.43
N GLY A 11 -3.78 -2.89 2.02
CA GLY A 11 -3.46 -2.04 3.18
C GLY A 11 -3.67 -2.71 4.54
N SER A 12 -3.61 -4.04 4.60
CA SER A 12 -3.65 -4.76 5.88
C SER A 12 -2.37 -4.52 6.68
N LEU A 13 -2.37 -4.89 7.96
CA LEU A 13 -1.16 -4.87 8.78
C LEU A 13 -0.01 -5.66 8.14
N THR A 14 -0.31 -6.81 7.56
CA THR A 14 0.66 -7.65 6.85
C THR A 14 1.25 -6.94 5.63
N GLY A 15 0.41 -6.29 4.81
CA GLY A 15 0.87 -5.55 3.62
C GLY A 15 1.79 -4.38 3.98
N ARG A 16 1.42 -3.60 4.99
CA ARG A 16 2.25 -2.50 5.50
C ARG A 16 3.56 -2.98 6.13
N TYR A 17 3.52 -4.07 6.88
CA TYR A 17 4.73 -4.67 7.47
C TYR A 17 5.69 -5.15 6.38
N ALA A 18 5.18 -5.85 5.36
CA ALA A 18 5.98 -6.28 4.22
C ALA A 18 6.62 -5.08 3.49
N ALA A 19 5.87 -3.99 3.30
CA ALA A 19 6.37 -2.77 2.67
C ALA A 19 7.49 -2.12 3.49
N LEU A 20 7.30 -2.02 4.80
CA LEU A 20 8.30 -1.50 5.72
C LEU A 20 9.57 -2.36 5.71
N LYS A 21 9.43 -3.69 5.72
CA LYS A 21 10.58 -4.59 5.67
C LYS A 21 11.36 -4.50 4.37
N ALA A 22 10.66 -4.45 3.23
CA ALA A 22 11.31 -4.26 1.93
C ALA A 22 12.02 -2.89 1.84
N ALA A 23 11.41 -1.83 2.37
CA ALA A 23 12.05 -0.51 2.44
C ALA A 23 13.29 -0.51 3.35
N GLN A 24 13.28 -1.22 4.48
CA GLN A 24 14.46 -1.39 5.34
C GLN A 24 15.62 -2.08 4.60
N MET A 25 15.31 -2.95 3.63
CA MET A 25 16.28 -3.58 2.73
C MET A 25 16.70 -2.69 1.55
N GLN A 26 16.32 -1.41 1.57
CA GLN A 26 16.62 -0.41 0.53
C GLN A 26 15.95 -0.69 -0.83
N ALA A 27 14.88 -1.50 -0.87
CA ALA A 27 14.10 -1.71 -2.09
C ALA A 27 13.22 -0.49 -2.42
N ARG A 28 12.99 -0.23 -3.72
CA ARG A 28 11.97 0.70 -4.22
C ARG A 28 10.59 0.02 -4.18
N VAL A 29 9.79 0.38 -3.19
CA VAL A 29 8.50 -0.29 -2.90
C VAL A 29 7.32 0.56 -3.35
N ALA A 30 6.38 -0.04 -4.07
CA ALA A 30 5.04 0.51 -4.25
C ALA A 30 4.03 -0.24 -3.36
N LEU A 31 3.40 0.45 -2.41
CA LEU A 31 2.30 -0.10 -1.60
C LEU A 31 0.96 0.43 -2.12
N VAL A 32 0.13 -0.47 -2.65
CA VAL A 32 -1.18 -0.15 -3.23
C VAL A 32 -2.27 -0.55 -2.25
N GLU A 33 -2.90 0.44 -1.64
CA GLU A 33 -4.02 0.24 -0.72
C GLU A 33 -5.33 0.66 -1.39
N ARG A 34 -6.41 -0.10 -1.13
CA ARG A 34 -7.75 0.34 -1.50
C ARG A 34 -8.15 1.45 -0.54
N SER A 35 -8.18 2.68 -1.01
CA SER A 35 -8.76 3.77 -0.23
C SER A 35 -10.22 3.40 0.04
N PRO A 36 -10.70 3.36 1.31
CA PRO A 36 -12.12 3.29 1.56
C PRO A 36 -12.69 4.55 0.93
N GLY A 37 -13.39 4.38 -0.20
CA GLY A 37 -14.03 5.48 -0.89
C GLY A 37 -14.77 6.31 0.15
N ARG A 38 -14.56 7.62 0.14
CA ARG A 38 -15.30 8.56 0.97
C ARG A 38 -16.77 8.43 0.61
N SER A 39 -17.48 7.51 1.25
CA SER A 39 -18.93 7.36 1.18
C SER A 39 -19.53 8.57 1.88
N ARG A 40 -19.61 9.70 1.16
CA ARG A 40 -20.33 10.89 1.60
C ARG A 40 -21.83 10.63 1.38
N LEU A 41 -22.39 9.73 2.17
CA LEU A 41 -23.83 9.55 2.31
C LEU A 41 -24.18 9.63 3.80
N ALA A 42 -24.04 10.84 4.34
CA ALA A 42 -24.83 11.28 5.47
C ALA A 42 -25.81 12.34 4.94
N ARG A 43 -26.93 11.86 4.40
CA ARG A 43 -28.18 12.61 4.24
C ARG A 43 -29.34 11.60 4.33
N PHE A 44 -29.89 11.50 5.52
CA PHE A 44 -31.32 11.27 5.74
C PHE A 44 -31.74 12.31 6.79
#